data_AF-A0A934H9A3-F1
#
_entry.id   AF-A0A934H9A3-F1
#
_cell.length_a   1.000
_cell.length_b   1.000
_cell.length_c   1.000
_cell.angle_alpha   90.00
_cell.angle_beta   90.00
_cell.angle_gamma   90.00
#
_symmetry.space_group_name_H-M   'P 1'
#
loop_
_entity.id
_entity.type
_entity.pdbx_description
1 polymer ?
#
loop_
_entity_poly.entity_id
_entity_poly.type
_entity_poly.pdbx_seq_one_letter_code
_entity_poly.pdbx_strand_id
1 'polypeptide(L)'
;MRSCVSCGMALEPRVNVFSPALGGVLCVDCRHKDLSAPDLSLDGLKVLRFLQDNPYPGASRLRLGPDVQAEIQTLLGGYLRYLLERDLKSTEFLRTLRRQGVMP
;
A
#
# COMPACT_ATOMS: atom_id res chain seq x y z
N MET A 1 -2.50 8.38 7.20
CA MET A 1 -1.77 8.90 6.01
C MET A 1 -2.49 10.10 5.39
N ARG A 2 -2.51 11.25 6.07
CA ARG A 2 -3.18 12.49 5.60
C ARG A 2 -2.18 13.58 5.21
N SER A 3 -0.97 13.50 5.74
CA SER A 3 0.13 14.43 5.48
C SER A 3 1.32 13.72 4.86
N CYS A 4 2.11 14.46 4.09
CA CYS A 4 3.37 14.02 3.54
C CYS A 4 4.36 13.71 4.67
N VAL A 5 5.00 12.54 4.61
CA VAL A 5 5.98 12.12 5.64
C VAL A 5 7.26 12.98 5.63
N SER A 6 7.58 13.62 4.50
CA SER A 6 8.78 14.46 4.39
C SER A 6 8.55 15.93 4.77
N CYS A 7 7.46 16.55 4.34
CA CYS A 7 7.24 18.00 4.52
C CYS A 7 6.05 18.33 5.44
N GLY A 8 5.26 17.35 5.87
CA GLY A 8 4.12 17.56 6.76
C GLY A 8 2.88 18.18 6.10
N MET A 9 2.98 18.67 4.85
CA MET A 9 1.84 19.24 4.12
C MET A 9 0.74 18.20 3.87
N ALA A 10 -0.52 18.66 3.83
CA ALA A 10 -1.65 17.80 3.51
C ALA A 10 -1.52 17.20 2.11
N LEU A 11 -1.83 15.91 1.98
CA LEU A 11 -1.78 15.22 0.69
C LEU A 11 -3.01 15.55 -0.15
N GLU A 12 -2.77 16.14 -1.32
CA GLU A 12 -3.79 16.43 -2.32
C GLU A 12 -4.42 15.15 -2.89
N PRO A 13 -5.68 15.21 -3.35
CA PRO A 13 -6.40 14.08 -3.93
C PRO A 13 -5.94 13.80 -5.38
N ARG A 14 -4.66 13.46 -5.52
CA ARG A 14 -3.99 13.14 -6.78
C ARG A 14 -3.08 11.93 -6.59
N VAL A 15 -2.40 11.52 -7.66
CA VAL A 15 -1.33 10.52 -7.57
C VAL A 15 -0.23 11.07 -6.67
N ASN A 16 0.05 10.32 -5.61
CA ASN A 16 1.14 10.55 -4.66
C ASN A 16 2.09 9.35 -4.72
N VAL A 17 3.07 9.27 -3.81
CA VAL A 17 4.06 8.18 -3.82
C VAL A 17 4.13 7.55 -2.44
N PHE A 18 4.14 6.22 -2.33
CA PHE A 18 4.34 5.56 -1.03
C PHE A 18 5.79 5.11 -0.89
N SER A 19 6.52 5.70 0.05
CA SER A 19 7.91 5.34 0.33
C SER A 19 7.98 4.29 1.43
N PRO A 20 8.43 3.06 1.13
CA PRO A 20 8.74 2.06 2.15
C PRO A 20 9.83 2.56 3.12
N ALA A 21 10.85 3.25 2.57
CA ALA A 21 11.99 3.74 3.35
C ALA A 21 11.61 4.79 4.38
N LEU A 22 10.68 5.69 4.05
CA LEU A 22 10.19 6.70 4.96
C LEU A 22 8.92 6.26 5.72
N GLY A 23 8.41 5.05 5.46
CA GLY A 23 7.23 4.49 6.15
C GLY A 23 5.93 5.27 5.93
N GLY A 24 5.80 5.98 4.80
CA GLY A 24 4.68 6.90 4.59
C GLY A 24 4.49 7.36 3.16
N VAL A 25 3.54 8.27 2.97
CA VAL A 25 3.21 8.84 1.65
C VAL A 25 3.95 10.16 1.47
N LEU A 26 4.53 10.35 0.30
CA LEU A 26 5.16 11.59 -0.17
C LEU A 26 4.21 12.32 -1.11
N CYS A 27 4.11 13.64 -0.96
CA CYS A 27 3.49 14.49 -1.98
C CYS A 27 4.36 14.53 -3.25
N VAL A 28 3.78 15.02 -4.34
CA VAL A 28 4.48 15.09 -5.63
C VAL A 28 5.80 15.86 -5.55
N ASP A 29 5.85 16.96 -4.79
CA ASP A 29 7.08 17.76 -4.64
C ASP A 29 8.17 17.01 -3.87
N CYS A 30 7.78 16.10 -2.97
CA CYS A 30 8.70 15.31 -2.15
C CYS A 30 9.06 13.95 -2.77
N ARG A 31 8.55 13.61 -3.97
CA ARG A 31 8.85 12.33 -4.64
C ARG A 31 10.34 12.07 -4.79
N HIS A 32 11.14 13.11 -5.00
CA HIS A 32 12.60 13.01 -5.15
C HIS A 32 13.31 12.45 -3.91
N LYS A 33 12.65 12.39 -2.74
CA LYS A 33 13.21 11.78 -1.52
C LYS A 33 13.29 10.26 -1.59
N ASP A 34 12.48 9.63 -2.43
CA ASP A 34 12.55 8.20 -2.71
C ASP A 34 12.12 7.95 -4.16
N LEU A 35 13.08 7.95 -5.07
CA LEU A 35 12.85 7.73 -6.50
C LEU A 35 12.45 6.28 -6.83
N SER A 36 12.69 5.35 -5.90
CA SER A 36 12.33 3.94 -6.06
C SER A 36 10.91 3.64 -5.63
N ALA A 37 10.29 4.56 -4.89
CA ALA A 37 8.95 4.41 -4.37
C ALA A 37 7.90 4.39 -5.50
N PRO A 38 6.96 3.43 -5.48
CA PRO A 38 5.92 3.35 -6.49
C PRO A 38 4.92 4.49 -6.36
N ASP A 39 4.32 4.84 -7.49
CA ASP A 39 3.13 5.68 -7.52
C ASP A 39 2.00 5.02 -6.73
N LEU A 40 1.26 5.85 -6.00
CA LEU A 40 0.07 5.51 -5.26
C LEU A 40 -1.09 6.30 -5.86
N SER A 41 -2.05 5.58 -6.43
CA SER A 41 -3.28 6.13 -6.97
C SER A 41 -4.11 6.81 -5.87
N LEU A 42 -5.01 7.69 -6.27
CA LEU A 42 -5.94 8.33 -5.34
C LEU A 42 -6.81 7.29 -4.62
N ASP A 43 -7.27 6.27 -5.32
CA ASP A 43 -8.10 5.22 -4.73
C ASP A 43 -7.29 4.32 -3.79
N GLY A 44 -6.04 4.00 -4.14
CA GLY A 44 -5.11 3.34 -3.23
C GLY A 44 -4.89 4.16 -1.95
N LEU A 45 -4.71 5.48 -2.06
CA LEU A 45 -4.59 6.36 -0.90
C LEU A 45 -5.86 6.38 -0.03
N LYS A 46 -7.05 6.38 -0.65
CA LYS A 46 -8.33 6.25 0.08
C LYS A 46 -8.41 4.92 0.83
N VAL A 47 -8.01 3.82 0.19
CA VAL A 47 -8.01 2.49 0.81
C VAL A 47 -7.05 2.44 2.00
N LEU A 48 -5.82 2.92 1.86
CA LEU A 48 -4.86 2.95 2.96
C LEU A 48 -5.37 3.78 4.16
N ARG A 49 -6.03 4.91 3.89
CA ARG A 49 -6.68 5.73 4.94
C ARG A 49 -7.83 4.97 5.60
N PHE A 50 -8.69 4.33 4.81
CA PHE A 50 -9.79 3.53 5.33
C PHE A 50 -9.29 2.39 6.22
N LEU A 51 -8.26 1.66 5.79
CA LEU A 51 -7.67 0.56 6.57
C LEU A 51 -7.01 1.04 7.88
N GLN A 52 -6.50 2.28 7.93
CA GLN A 52 -5.95 2.88 9.16
C GLN A 52 -7.03 3.35 10.13
N ASP A 53 -8.10 3.94 9.59
CA ASP A 53 -9.14 4.58 10.39
C ASP A 53 -10.21 3.57 10.89
N ASN A 54 -10.25 2.34 10.35
CA ASN A 54 -11.27 1.35 10.66
C ASN A 54 -10.71 0.07 11.30
N PRO A 55 -11.37 -0.48 12.34
CA PRO A 55 -10.97 -1.75 12.92
C PRO A 55 -11.21 -2.91 11.94
N TYR A 56 -10.53 -4.03 12.18
CA TYR A 56 -10.55 -5.20 11.29
C TYR A 56 -11.96 -5.67 10.84
N PRO A 57 -13.01 -5.73 11.70
CA PRO A 57 -14.35 -6.12 11.25
C PRO A 57 -14.98 -5.18 10.21
N GLY A 58 -14.61 -3.89 10.23
CA GLY A 58 -15.03 -2.92 9.21
C GLY A 58 -14.15 -3.01 7.97
N ALA A 59 -12.83 -3.11 8.17
CA ALA A 59 -11.85 -3.23 7.10
C ALA A 59 -12.03 -4.49 6.24
N SER A 60 -12.35 -5.64 6.86
CA SER A 60 -12.48 -6.93 6.17
C SER A 60 -13.67 -7.03 5.21
N ARG A 61 -14.64 -6.11 5.32
CA ARG A 61 -15.81 -6.03 4.44
C ARG A 61 -15.57 -5.16 3.21
N LEU A 62 -14.45 -4.46 3.14
CA LEU A 62 -14.09 -3.60 2.02
C LEU A 62 -13.96 -4.44 0.74
N ARG A 63 -14.76 -4.11 -0.28
CA ARG A 63 -14.61 -4.68 -1.62
C ARG A 63 -13.85 -3.70 -2.50
N LEU A 64 -12.78 -4.20 -3.12
CA LEU A 64 -11.92 -3.43 -3.99
C LEU A 64 -12.10 -3.90 -5.44
N GLY A 65 -11.98 -2.98 -6.38
CA GLY A 65 -11.77 -3.36 -7.78
C GLY A 65 -10.43 -4.09 -7.94
N PRO A 66 -10.28 -4.94 -8.98
CA PRO A 66 -9.09 -5.78 -9.16
C PRO A 66 -7.79 -4.96 -9.22
N ASP A 67 -7.82 -3.80 -9.88
CA ASP A 67 -6.63 -2.95 -10.05
C ASP A 67 -6.15 -2.36 -8.72
N VAL A 68 -7.07 -1.78 -7.95
CA VAL A 68 -6.76 -1.20 -6.63
C VAL A 68 -6.34 -2.30 -5.65
N GLN A 69 -6.96 -3.48 -5.74
CA GLN A 69 -6.56 -4.63 -4.93
C GLN A 69 -5.12 -5.06 -5.24
N ALA A 70 -4.74 -5.14 -6.52
CA ALA A 70 -3.40 -5.50 -6.95
C ALA A 70 -2.36 -4.45 -6.54
N GLU A 71 -2.70 -3.16 -6.67
CA GLU A 71 -1.88 -2.03 -6.21
C GLU A 71 -1.59 -2.13 -4.71
N ILE A 72 -2.63 -2.24 -3.89
CA ILE A 72 -2.51 -2.33 -2.42
C ILE A 72 -1.75 -3.58 -1.99
N GLN A 73 -2.01 -4.73 -2.64
CA GLN A 73 -1.29 -5.96 -2.34
C GLN A 73 0.21 -5.84 -2.66
N THR A 74 0.55 -5.22 -3.78
CA THR A 74 1.95 -4.98 -4.19
C THR A 74 2.64 -4.02 -3.24
N LEU A 75 1.99 -2.91 -2.91
CA LEU A 75 2.51 -1.88 -2.00
C LEU A 75 2.76 -2.45 -0.60
N LEU A 76 1.75 -3.07 0.02
CA LEU A 76 1.90 -3.62 1.38
C LEU A 76 2.87 -4.80 1.41
N GLY A 77 2.87 -5.64 0.38
CA GLY A 77 3.84 -6.73 0.24
C GLY A 77 5.27 -6.21 0.13
N GLY A 78 5.49 -5.17 -0.68
CA GLY A 78 6.77 -4.49 -0.81
C GLY A 78 7.22 -3.82 0.49
N TYR A 79 6.29 -3.17 1.21
CA TYR A 79 6.59 -2.55 2.49
C TYR A 79 6.97 -3.58 3.56
N LEU A 80 6.24 -4.69 3.66
CA LEU A 80 6.59 -5.78 4.58
C LEU A 80 7.93 -6.40 4.23
N ARG A 81 8.23 -6.62 2.94
CA ARG A 81 9.55 -7.10 2.51
C ARG A 81 10.66 -6.13 2.89
N TYR A 82 10.42 -4.83 2.73
CA TYR A 82 11.36 -3.79 3.14
C TYR A 82 11.64 -3.85 4.65
N LEU A 83 10.58 -3.88 5.48
CA LEU A 83 10.72 -3.94 6.95
C LEU A 83 11.36 -5.23 7.46
N LEU A 84 11.11 -6.36 6.78
CA LEU A 84 11.60 -7.67 7.21
C LEU A 84 12.94 -8.03 6.58
N GLU A 85 13.42 -7.24 5.61
CA GLU A 85 14.62 -7.49 4.80
C GLU A 85 14.67 -8.89 4.15
N ARG A 86 13.50 -9.52 3.97
CA ARG A 86 13.37 -10.87 3.44
C ARG A 86 12.02 -11.10 2.80
N ASP A 87 11.97 -12.12 1.96
CA ASP A 87 10.72 -12.60 1.39
C ASP A 87 9.85 -13.33 2.41
N LEU A 88 8.55 -12.98 2.41
CA LEU A 88 7.54 -13.67 3.17
C LEU A 88 7.22 -15.03 2.52
N LYS A 89 7.78 -16.12 3.05
CA LYS A 89 7.49 -17.49 2.56
C LYS A 89 6.00 -17.84 2.54
N SER A 90 5.21 -17.26 3.46
CA SER A 90 3.76 -17.40 3.51
C SER A 90 3.05 -16.78 2.31
N THR A 91 3.58 -15.69 1.73
CA THR A 91 2.97 -15.06 0.55
C THR A 91 3.11 -15.91 -0.71
N GLU A 92 4.25 -16.59 -0.87
CA GLU A 92 4.46 -17.55 -1.97
C GLU A 92 3.56 -18.78 -1.84
N PHE A 93 3.40 -19.30 -0.62
CA PHE A 93 2.46 -20.39 -0.35
C PHE A 93 1.01 -19.99 -0.67
N LEU A 94 0.55 -18.82 -0.20
CA LEU A 94 -0.80 -18.33 -0.49
C LEU A 94 -1.01 -18.08 -1.99
N ARG A 95 0.00 -17.55 -2.70
CA ARG A 95 -0.04 -17.41 -4.16
C ARG A 95 -0.19 -18.77 -4.85
N THR A 96 0.52 -19.78 -4.36
CA THR A 96 0.43 -21.15 -4.88
C THR A 96 -0.97 -21.72 -4.66
N LEU A 97 -1.53 -21.57 -3.45
CA LEU A 97 -2.91 -22.01 -3.16
C LEU A 97 -3.96 -21.31 -4.02
N ARG A 98 -3.81 -20.01 -4.29
CA ARG A 98 -4.69 -19.27 -5.21
C ARG A 98 -4.59 -19.78 -6.65
N ARG A 99 -3.37 -20.05 -7.15
CA ARG A 99 -3.17 -20.64 -8.48
C ARG A 99 -3.76 -22.06 -8.60
N GLN A 100 -3.77 -22.80 -7.50
CA GLN A 100 -4.34 -24.14 -7.40
C GLN A 100 -5.86 -24.13 -7.15
N GLY A 101 -6.51 -22.96 -7.03
CA GLY A 101 -7.94 -22.84 -6.80
C GLY A 101 -8.41 -23.27 -5.39
N VAL A 102 -7.48 -23.43 -4.44
CA VAL A 102 -7.77 -23.88 -3.07
C VAL A 102 -8.30 -22.73 -2.20
N MET A 103 -7.94 -21.48 -2.52
CA MET A 103 -8.51 -20.28 -1.91
C MET A 103 -9.18 -19.40 -2.98
N PRO A 104 -10.44 -18.96 -2.76
CA PRO A 104 -11.11 -17.97 -3.60
C PRO A 104 -10.48 -16.58 -3.50
#